data_AF-A0A944HCN6-F1
#
_entry.id   AF-A0A944HCN6-F1
#
_cell.length_a   1.000
_cell.length_b   1.000
_cell.length_c   1.000
_cell.angle_alpha   90.00
_cell.angle_beta   90.00
_cell.angle_gamma   90.00
#
_symmetry.space_group_name_H-M   'P 1'
#
loop_
_entity.id
_entity.type
_entity.pdbx_description
1 polymer ?
#
loop_
_entity_poly.entity_id
_entity_poly.type
_entity_poly.pdbx_seq_one_letter_code
_entity_poly.pdbx_strand_id
1 'polypeptide(L)' 'MADFGVDAVVESYRKQELKRKPFDPYGGGGQYYAEFQGERTPMFDKLDELKRHLDALINEAMVRGEYHE' A
#
# COMPACT_ATOMS: atom_id res chain seq x y z
N MET A 1 -25.07 -4.33 11.63
CA MET A 1 -23.87 -5.16 11.41
C MET A 1 -22.86 -4.27 10.72
N ALA A 2 -21.71 -4.03 11.33
CA ALA A 2 -20.66 -3.22 10.72
C ALA A 2 -19.87 -4.12 9.75
N ASP A 3 -19.72 -3.65 8.52
CA ASP A 3 -18.86 -4.20 7.47
C ASP A 3 -17.39 -4.18 7.92
N PHE A 4 -17.06 -5.06 8.85
CA PHE A 4 -15.69 -5.33 9.27
C PHE A 4 -15.07 -6.28 8.24
N GLY A 5 -14.66 -5.75 7.10
CA GLY A 5 -14.02 -6.55 6.07
C GLY A 5 -13.52 -5.79 4.85
N VAL A 6 -13.65 -4.46 4.80
CA VAL A 6 -13.19 -3.70 3.65
C VAL A 6 -11.86 -3.03 4.00
N ASP A 7 -10.83 -3.33 3.21
CA ASP A 7 -9.56 -2.61 3.26
C ASP A 7 -9.83 -1.11 3.13
N ALA A 8 -9.46 -0.34 4.15
CA ALA A 8 -9.72 1.08 4.17
C ALA A 8 -8.59 1.80 3.45
N VAL A 9 -8.92 2.62 2.44
CA VAL A 9 -7.96 3.57 1.88
C VAL A 9 -7.62 4.58 2.97
N VAL A 10 -6.37 4.56 3.42
CA VAL A 10 -5.86 5.46 4.46
C VAL A 10 -5.39 6.76 3.85
N GLU A 11 -4.69 6.69 2.71
CA GLU A 11 -4.10 7.85 2.05
C GLU A 11 -3.80 7.54 0.58
N SER A 12 -3.75 8.57 -0.28
CA SER A 12 -3.22 8.45 -1.64
C SER A 12 -1.78 8.97 -1.71
N TYR A 13 -0.85 8.17 -2.25
CA TYR A 13 0.56 8.54 -2.42
C TYR A 13 1.01 8.28 -3.85
N ARG A 14 1.47 9.33 -4.56
CA ARG A 14 1.96 9.27 -5.95
C ARG A 14 1.04 8.44 -6.88
N LYS A 15 -0.25 8.79 -6.88
CA LYS A 15 -1.33 8.13 -7.63
C LYS A 15 -1.65 6.68 -7.22
N GLN A 16 -1.09 6.18 -6.12
CA GLN A 16 -1.42 4.89 -5.54
C GLN A 16 -2.26 5.05 -4.28
N GLU A 17 -3.23 4.17 -4.09
CA GLU A 17 -4.05 4.12 -2.88
C GLU A 17 -3.37 3.24 -1.83
N LEU A 18 -2.99 3.84 -0.71
CA LEU A 18 -2.47 3.15 0.47
C LEU A 18 -3.66 2.61 1.25
N LYS A 19 -3.78 1.29 1.31
CA LYS A 19 -4.84 0.57 1.99
C LYS A 19 -4.31 0.01 3.31
N ARG A 20 -5.15 0.01 4.34
CA ARG A 20 -4.86 -0.64 5.61
C ARG A 20 -5.82 -1.79 5.80
N LYS A 21 -5.25 -2.96 6.08
CA LYS A 21 -6.01 -4.13 6.44
C LYS A 21 -6.72 -3.84 7.77
N PRO A 22 -8.05 -4.05 7.85
CA PRO A 22 -8.77 -3.87 9.09
C PRO A 22 -8.16 -4.75 10.19
N PHE A 23 -8.19 -4.24 11.42
CA PHE A 23 -7.67 -4.94 12.59
C PHE A 23 -8.27 -6.36 12.67
N ASP A 24 -7.41 -7.38 12.59
CA ASP A 24 -7.82 -8.76 12.72
C ASP A 24 -7.73 -9.17 14.20
N PRO A 25 -8.85 -9.54 14.85
CA PRO A 25 -8.86 -9.88 16.28
C PRO A 25 -8.10 -11.16 16.62
N TYR A 26 -7.64 -11.93 15.63
CA TYR A 26 -6.90 -13.18 15.79
C TYR A 26 -5.38 -13.06 15.54
N GLY A 27 -4.83 -11.84 15.46
CA GLY A 27 -3.41 -11.63 15.72
C GLY A 27 -2.62 -10.90 14.65
N GLY A 28 -3.20 -9.91 13.98
CA GLY A 28 -2.45 -8.98 13.15
C GLY A 28 -2.75 -7.54 13.54
N GLY A 29 -1.72 -6.79 13.96
CA GLY A 29 -1.80 -5.33 13.99
C GLY A 29 -2.22 -4.80 12.61
N GLY A 30 -2.88 -3.65 12.53
CA GLY A 30 -3.38 -3.15 11.24
C GLY A 30 -2.24 -2.86 10.27
N GLN A 31 -2.00 -3.77 9.32
CA GLN A 31 -0.94 -3.68 8.32
C GLN A 31 -1.35 -2.81 7.14
N TYR A 32 -0.38 -2.20 6.48
CA TYR A 32 -0.53 -1.31 5.35
C TYR A 32 -0.01 -1.99 4.08
N TYR A 33 -0.69 -1.78 2.97
CA TYR A 33 -0.24 -2.20 1.64
C TYR A 33 -0.79 -1.24 0.59
N ALA A 34 -0.26 -1.31 -0.62
CA ALA A 34 -0.77 -0.63 -1.80
C ALA A 34 -0.75 -1.55 -3.02
N GLU A 35 -1.53 -1.19 -4.02
CA GLU A 35 -1.44 -1.79 -5.36
C GLU A 35 -0.58 -0.87 -6.21
N PHE A 36 0.48 -1.38 -6.84
CA PHE A 36 1.36 -0.64 -7.74
C PHE A 36 1.40 -1.39 -9.08
N GLN A 37 1.02 -0.71 -10.17
CA GLN A 37 0.95 -1.31 -11.51
C GLN A 37 0.13 -2.62 -11.60
N GLY A 38 -0.89 -2.78 -10.75
CA GLY A 38 -1.71 -4.00 -10.70
C GLY A 38 -1.13 -5.12 -9.84
N GLU A 39 0.05 -4.93 -9.23
CA GLU A 39 0.62 -5.86 -8.26
C GLU A 39 0.47 -5.33 -6.83
N ARG A 40 0.13 -6.24 -5.91
CA ARG A 40 0.04 -5.90 -4.49
C ARG A 40 1.42 -5.88 -3.86
N THR A 41 1.77 -4.76 -3.23
CA THR A 41 2.99 -4.64 -2.43
C THR A 41 2.95 -5.52 -1.17
N PRO A 42 4.13 -5.86 -0.59
CA PRO A 42 4.20 -6.53 0.70
C PRO A 42 3.41 -5.77 1.78
N MET A 43 2.94 -6.49 2.79
CA MET A 43 2.29 -5.86 3.95
C MET A 43 3.35 -5.33 4.90
N PHE A 44 3.21 -4.07 5.31
CA PHE A 44 4.09 -3.41 6.25
C PHE A 44 3.34 -3.03 7.52
N ASP A 45 3.98 -3.13 8.67
CA ASP A 45 3.37 -2.70 9.94
C ASP A 45 3.34 -1.17 10.08
N LYS A 46 4.17 -0.47 9.30
CA LYS A 46 4.26 1.00 9.29
C LYS A 46 3.99 1.55 7.90
N LEU A 47 3.20 2.62 7.86
CA LEU A 47 2.91 3.34 6.62
C LEU A 47 4.17 3.92 5.96
N ASP A 48 5.13 4.40 6.75
CA ASP A 48 6.41 4.92 6.25
C ASP A 48 7.23 3.88 5.48
N GLU A 49 7.20 2.61 5.91
CA GLU A 49 7.93 1.54 5.22
C GLU A 49 7.30 1.23 3.87
N LEU A 50 5.97 1.19 3.82
CA LEU A 50 5.23 1.07 2.56
C LEU A 50 5.53 2.24 1.61
N LYS A 51 5.56 3.47 2.12
CA LYS A 51 5.89 4.66 1.32
C LYS A 51 7.31 4.59 0.75
N ARG A 52 8.29 4.18 1.56
CA ARG A 52 9.69 3.99 1.10
C ARG A 52 9.80 2.90 0.04
N HIS A 53 9.07 1.80 0.22
CA HIS A 53 9.06 0.71 -0.76
C HIS A 53 8.43 1.16 -2.08
N LEU A 54 7.28 1.85 -2.03
CA LEU A 54 6.66 2.44 -3.21
C LEU A 54 7.55 3.47 -3.89
N ASP A 55 8.24 4.32 -3.13
CA ASP A 55 9.18 5.30 -3.70
C ASP A 55 10.31 4.59 -4.46
N ALA A 56 10.85 3.50 -3.91
CA ALA A 56 11.85 2.68 -4.60
C ALA A 56 11.30 2.03 -5.89
N LEU A 57 10.08 1.48 -5.85
CA LEU A 57 9.43 0.89 -7.03
C LEU A 57 9.13 1.93 -8.12
N ILE A 58 8.60 3.09 -7.72
CA ILE A 58 8.31 4.21 -8.63
C ILE A 58 9.61 4.73 -9.22
N ASN A 59 10.65 4.94 -8.40
CA ASN A 59 11.93 5.42 -8.87
C ASN A 59 12.60 4.41 -9.82
N GLU A 60 12.53 3.12 -9.52
CA GLU A 60 13.00 2.08 -10.43
C GLU A 60 12.22 2.10 -11.76
N ALA A 61 10.89 2.20 -11.72
CA ALA A 61 10.07 2.30 -12.92
C ALA A 61 10.33 3.58 -13.73
N MET A 62 10.60 4.70 -13.07
CA MET A 62 11.00 5.96 -13.72
C MET A 62 12.38 5.82 -14.40
N VAL A 63 13.36 5.21 -13.72
CA VAL A 63 14.70 4.97 -14.28
C VAL A 63 14.66 4.03 -15.47
N ARG A 64 13.77 3.02 -15.45
CA ARG A 64 13.56 2.08 -16.57
C ARG A 64 12.80 2.68 -17.75
N GLY A 65 12.23 3.89 -17.60
CA GLY A 65 11.41 4.54 -18.63
C GLY A 65 10.00 3.94 -18.77
N GLU A 66 9.56 3.15 -17.80
CA GLU A 66 8.26 2.46 -17.79
C GLU A 66 7.18 3.26 -17.03
N TYR A 67 7.56 4.32 -16.32
CA TYR A 67 6.64 5.22 -15.63
C TYR A 67 6.51 6.56 -16.38
N HIS A 68 5.38 6.75 -17.06
CA HIS A 68 4.98 8.04 -17.61
C HIS A 68 4.02 8.73 -16.62
N GLU A 69 4.43 9.91 -16.15
CA GLU A 69 3.60 10.81 -15.31
C GLU A 69 2.28 11.19 -16.00
#